data_AF-A0A956JMS1-F1
#
_entry.id   AF-A0A956JMS1-F1
#
_cell.length_a   1.000
_cell.length_b   1.000
_cell.length_c   1.000
_cell.angle_alpha   90.00
_cell.angle_beta   90.00
_cell.angle_gamma   90.00
#
_symmetry.space_group_name_H-M   'P 1'
#
loop_
_entity.id
_entity.type
_entity.pdbx_description
1 polymer ?
#
loop_
_entity_poly.entity_id
_entity_poly.type
_entity_poly.pdbx_seq_one_letter_code
_entity_poly.pdbx_strand_id
1 'polypeptide(L)'
;MLRRPRDRARPLRRPAAVLLFAALAAACALEQKMAVEVIDAPLRERGDELKASKARRGELHLGPYAIVDIALDRVKDAAPLLSDTQPRPSTFYSLEFDLRRDARTWHARCLAERRIAQNIDFAAAADESHDEVALACTLHDPEARDWSLKAAGDVGRGLNGEVVGASAEDVAFSVEVLARRRFFRAVARELPFPVAQLRQAKVAAAAMLLDTPERAWLGPELSDAGRELAITVLVALRLLPLGEEPLRG
;
A
#
# COMPACT_ATOMS: atom_id res chain seq x y z
N MET A 1 -3.25 17.58 -71.72
CA MET A 1 -4.34 17.38 -70.74
C MET A 1 -4.34 15.92 -70.29
N LEU A 2 -3.87 15.62 -69.08
CA LEU A 2 -3.97 14.29 -68.47
C LEU A 2 -4.34 14.49 -66.98
N ARG A 3 -5.62 14.28 -66.65
CA ARG A 3 -6.14 14.32 -65.27
C ARG A 3 -5.76 13.01 -64.56
N ARG A 4 -4.98 13.10 -63.48
CA ARG A 4 -4.74 11.98 -62.55
C ARG A 4 -5.99 11.70 -61.69
N PRO A 5 -6.27 10.43 -61.35
CA PRO A 5 -7.41 10.05 -60.52
C PRO A 5 -7.15 10.37 -59.04
N ARG A 6 -8.20 10.85 -58.35
CA ARG A 6 -8.21 11.06 -56.91
C ARG A 6 -8.40 9.72 -56.20
N ASP A 7 -7.39 9.25 -55.50
CA ASP A 7 -7.53 8.17 -54.52
C ASP A 7 -8.40 8.62 -53.34
N ARG A 8 -9.51 7.92 -53.14
CA ARG A 8 -10.40 8.09 -51.99
C ARG A 8 -9.83 7.29 -50.81
N ALA A 9 -9.29 8.00 -49.81
CA ALA A 9 -8.94 7.43 -48.52
C ALA A 9 -10.19 6.82 -47.84
N ARG A 10 -10.12 5.54 -47.49
CA ARG A 10 -11.15 4.86 -46.69
C ARG A 10 -11.10 5.37 -45.25
N PRO A 11 -12.24 5.71 -44.62
CA PRO A 11 -12.27 6.03 -43.19
C PRO A 11 -12.03 4.77 -42.37
N LEU A 12 -10.94 4.76 -41.60
CA LEU A 12 -10.66 3.74 -40.59
C LEU A 12 -11.81 3.71 -39.56
N ARG A 13 -12.41 2.53 -39.41
CA ARG A 13 -13.44 2.20 -38.41
C ARG A 13 -12.88 2.45 -37.00
N ARG A 14 -13.20 3.60 -36.41
CA ARG A 14 -12.86 4.00 -35.03
C ARG A 14 -13.82 3.54 -33.88
N PRO A 15 -14.96 2.83 -34.07
CA PRO A 15 -15.88 2.62 -32.94
C PRO A 15 -15.47 1.47 -31.99
N ALA A 16 -14.68 0.49 -32.44
CA ALA A 16 -14.33 -0.67 -31.61
C ALA A 16 -13.31 -0.33 -30.49
N ALA A 17 -12.38 0.58 -30.75
CA ALA A 17 -11.39 0.99 -29.75
C ALA A 17 -12.04 1.75 -28.58
N VAL A 18 -13.01 2.62 -28.85
CA VAL A 18 -13.67 3.45 -27.82
C VAL A 18 -14.47 2.61 -26.82
N LEU A 19 -15.15 1.56 -27.29
CA LEU A 19 -15.92 0.66 -26.42
C LEU A 19 -15.03 -0.19 -25.48
N LEU A 20 -13.86 -0.60 -25.95
CA LEU A 20 -12.91 -1.37 -25.14
C LEU A 20 -12.31 -0.52 -24.00
N PHE A 21 -11.93 0.73 -24.28
CA PHE A 21 -11.42 1.65 -23.25
C PHE A 21 -12.47 1.98 -22.18
N ALA A 22 -13.73 2.16 -22.58
CA ALA A 22 -14.82 2.42 -21.63
C ALA A 22 -15.10 1.23 -20.69
N ALA A 23 -15.05 -0.01 -21.21
CA ALA A 23 -15.24 -1.21 -20.41
C ALA A 23 -14.11 -1.41 -19.38
N LEU A 24 -12.85 -1.17 -19.79
CA LEU A 24 -11.69 -1.28 -18.89
C LEU A 24 -11.74 -0.23 -17.77
N ALA A 25 -12.12 1.02 -18.09
CA ALA A 25 -12.26 2.07 -17.09
C ALA A 25 -13.37 1.78 -16.07
N ALA A 26 -14.49 1.18 -16.52
CA ALA A 26 -15.60 0.82 -15.65
C ALA A 26 -15.27 -0.34 -14.69
N ALA A 27 -14.48 -1.32 -15.14
CA ALA A 27 -14.04 -2.43 -14.29
C ALA A 27 -13.14 -1.95 -13.14
N CYS A 28 -12.15 -1.10 -13.44
CA CYS A 28 -11.24 -0.53 -12.45
C CYS A 28 -11.98 0.29 -11.37
N ALA A 29 -12.97 1.09 -11.78
CA ALA A 29 -13.78 1.88 -10.84
C ALA A 29 -14.60 1.01 -9.86
N LEU A 30 -15.09 -0.15 -10.32
CA LEU A 30 -15.85 -1.08 -9.49
C LEU A 30 -14.95 -1.78 -8.46
N GLU A 31 -13.77 -2.22 -8.88
CA GLU A 31 -12.78 -2.86 -8.01
C GLU A 31 -12.32 -1.91 -6.89
N GLN A 32 -12.03 -0.66 -7.24
CA GLN A 32 -11.67 0.35 -6.24
C GLN A 32 -12.80 0.60 -5.24
N LYS A 33 -14.05 0.64 -5.71
CA LYS A 33 -15.20 0.80 -4.81
C LYS A 33 -15.24 -0.31 -3.76
N MET A 34 -14.95 -1.55 -4.14
CA MET A 34 -14.94 -2.69 -3.21
C MET A 34 -13.86 -2.57 -2.13
N ALA A 35 -12.64 -2.14 -2.50
CA ALA A 35 -11.56 -1.91 -1.55
C ALA A 35 -11.89 -0.73 -0.60
N VAL A 36 -12.41 0.36 -1.16
CA VAL A 36 -12.81 1.55 -0.39
C VAL A 36 -13.95 1.25 0.60
N GLU A 37 -14.84 0.31 0.30
CA GLU A 37 -15.89 -0.13 1.23
C GLU A 37 -15.38 -0.90 2.45
N VAL A 38 -14.12 -1.33 2.47
CA VAL A 38 -13.50 -1.97 3.65
C VAL A 38 -12.99 -0.94 4.66
N ILE A 39 -12.70 0.28 4.19
CA ILE A 39 -12.30 1.39 5.05
C ILE A 39 -13.46 1.72 5.99
N ASP A 40 -13.14 1.94 7.26
CA ASP A 40 -14.09 2.33 8.29
C ASP A 40 -14.98 3.50 7.83
N ALA A 41 -16.31 3.30 7.87
CA ALA A 41 -17.28 4.23 7.30
C ALA A 41 -17.15 5.66 7.87
N PRO A 42 -17.04 5.87 9.19
CA PRO A 42 -16.75 7.18 9.78
C PRO A 42 -15.52 7.90 9.20
N LEU A 43 -14.41 7.18 8.99
CA LEU A 43 -13.20 7.75 8.41
C LEU A 43 -13.42 8.13 6.94
N ARG A 44 -14.15 7.30 6.21
CA ARG A 44 -14.44 7.51 4.80
C ARG A 44 -15.37 8.69 4.53
N GLU A 45 -16.30 8.95 5.45
CA GLU A 45 -17.30 10.03 5.34
C GLU A 45 -16.77 11.38 5.82
N ARG A 46 -15.91 11.39 6.85
CA ARG A 46 -15.46 12.62 7.52
C ARG A 46 -13.96 12.90 7.36
N GLY A 47 -13.20 11.94 6.88
CA GLY A 47 -11.76 12.09 6.68
C GLY A 47 -11.42 12.89 5.43
N ASP A 48 -10.25 13.51 5.47
CA ASP A 48 -9.67 14.20 4.33
C ASP A 48 -9.10 13.18 3.35
N GLU A 49 -9.69 13.10 2.15
CA GLU A 49 -9.18 12.24 1.09
C GLU A 49 -7.98 12.88 0.39
N LEU A 50 -6.85 12.18 0.41
CA LEU A 50 -5.67 12.51 -0.35
C LEU A 50 -5.58 11.61 -1.58
N LYS A 51 -5.38 12.21 -2.74
CA LYS A 51 -5.22 11.50 -4.01
C LYS A 51 -3.79 11.60 -4.48
N ALA A 52 -3.26 10.51 -5.03
CA ALA A 52 -2.00 10.59 -5.73
C ALA A 52 -2.12 11.51 -6.95
N SER A 53 -1.07 12.31 -7.17
CA SER A 53 -0.94 13.16 -8.34
C SER A 53 0.23 12.68 -9.21
N LYS A 54 0.29 13.16 -10.46
CA LYS A 54 1.40 12.82 -11.36
C LYS A 54 2.69 13.44 -10.82
N ALA A 55 3.56 12.60 -10.27
CA ALA A 55 4.87 12.98 -9.80
C ALA A 55 5.95 12.74 -10.89
N ARG A 56 7.15 13.26 -10.66
CA ARG A 56 8.33 12.94 -11.50
C ARG A 56 8.72 11.48 -11.27
N ARG A 57 9.50 10.90 -12.20
CA ARG A 57 9.99 9.53 -12.05
C ARG A 57 10.78 9.40 -10.74
N GLY A 58 10.38 8.45 -9.89
CA GLY A 58 11.03 8.21 -8.59
C GLY A 58 10.45 9.02 -7.43
N GLU A 59 9.37 9.77 -7.65
CA GLU A 59 8.63 10.49 -6.61
C GLU A 59 7.18 9.97 -6.54
N LEU A 60 6.56 10.10 -5.37
CA LEU A 60 5.12 9.90 -5.17
C LEU A 60 4.56 11.14 -4.47
N HIS A 61 3.48 11.72 -5.01
CA HIS A 61 2.85 12.90 -4.40
C HIS A 61 1.44 12.51 -3.96
N LEU A 62 1.11 12.73 -2.70
CA LEU A 62 -0.18 12.37 -2.10
C LEU A 62 -0.77 13.61 -1.43
N GLY A 63 -1.68 14.31 -2.13
CA GLY A 63 -2.16 15.62 -1.66
C GLY A 63 -1.00 16.62 -1.45
N PRO A 64 -0.84 17.22 -0.25
CA PRO A 64 0.25 18.17 0.03
C PRO A 64 1.58 17.50 0.36
N TYR A 65 1.63 16.17 0.41
CA TYR A 65 2.82 15.42 0.80
C TYR A 65 3.61 14.98 -0.42
N ALA A 66 4.92 15.24 -0.42
CA ALA A 66 5.86 14.74 -1.40
C ALA A 66 6.72 13.63 -0.79
N ILE A 67 6.68 12.45 -1.37
CA ILE A 67 7.50 11.30 -1.03
C ILE A 67 8.63 11.26 -2.07
N VAL A 68 9.85 11.43 -1.61
CA VAL A 68 11.04 11.64 -2.43
C VAL A 68 12.19 10.80 -1.93
N ASP A 69 13.29 10.77 -2.69
CA ASP A 69 14.52 10.05 -2.34
C ASP A 69 14.24 8.56 -2.01
N ILE A 70 13.30 7.96 -2.75
CA ILE A 70 12.85 6.59 -2.54
C ILE A 70 13.95 5.62 -3.02
N ALA A 71 14.49 4.83 -2.09
CA ALA A 71 15.43 3.75 -2.35
C ALA A 71 14.85 2.43 -1.84
N LEU A 72 14.62 1.47 -2.74
CA LEU A 72 14.12 0.13 -2.41
C LEU A 72 15.08 -0.91 -2.98
N ASP A 73 15.76 -1.64 -2.10
CA ASP A 73 16.79 -2.60 -2.48
C ASP A 73 16.49 -3.98 -1.89
N ARG A 74 16.78 -5.02 -2.67
CA ARG A 74 16.82 -6.39 -2.15
C ARG A 74 18.16 -6.61 -1.44
N VAL A 75 18.13 -7.00 -0.17
CA VAL A 75 19.33 -7.26 0.62
C VAL A 75 19.53 -8.76 0.84
N LYS A 76 20.80 -9.19 0.91
CA LYS A 76 21.16 -10.61 1.04
C LYS A 76 21.29 -11.05 2.49
N ASP A 77 21.86 -10.18 3.33
CA ASP A 77 22.22 -10.48 4.71
C ASP A 77 21.50 -9.49 5.63
N ALA A 78 20.44 -9.95 6.29
CA ALA A 78 19.71 -9.18 7.28
C ALA A 78 19.24 -10.08 8.42
N ALA A 79 19.05 -9.50 9.60
CA ALA A 79 18.50 -10.24 10.73
C ALA A 79 17.05 -10.66 10.43
N PRO A 80 16.66 -11.92 10.72
CA PRO A 80 15.28 -12.35 10.54
C PRO A 80 14.35 -11.56 11.45
N LEU A 81 13.21 -11.16 10.90
CA LEU A 81 12.10 -10.50 11.59
C LEU A 81 11.01 -11.50 11.97
N LEU A 82 10.83 -12.55 11.15
CA LEU A 82 9.93 -13.65 11.42
C LEU A 82 10.59 -14.68 12.35
N SER A 83 9.80 -15.36 13.17
CA SER A 83 10.31 -16.44 14.02
C SER A 83 10.82 -17.62 13.18
N ASP A 84 11.84 -18.31 13.70
CA ASP A 84 12.54 -19.40 13.01
C ASP A 84 11.86 -20.76 13.25
N THR A 85 10.53 -20.78 13.34
CA THR A 85 9.77 -22.00 13.64
C THR A 85 9.80 -23.00 12.48
N GLN A 86 10.15 -22.56 11.26
CA GLN A 86 10.38 -23.42 10.09
C GLN A 86 11.42 -22.80 9.14
N PRO A 87 12.45 -23.56 8.71
CA PRO A 87 13.44 -23.07 7.77
C PRO A 87 12.82 -22.97 6.37
N ARG A 88 12.45 -21.75 5.98
CA ARG A 88 11.94 -21.41 4.64
C ARG A 88 12.84 -20.36 4.00
N PRO A 89 12.98 -20.35 2.66
CA PRO A 89 13.71 -19.29 1.97
C PRO A 89 13.06 -17.93 2.25
N SER A 90 13.86 -17.02 2.80
CA SER A 90 13.46 -15.63 3.02
C SER A 90 14.13 -14.71 2.01
N THR A 91 13.42 -13.67 1.62
CA THR A 91 13.95 -12.53 0.87
C THR A 91 13.78 -11.28 1.70
N PHE A 92 14.84 -10.47 1.76
CA PHE A 92 14.85 -9.23 2.52
C PHE A 92 14.85 -8.02 1.60
N TYR A 93 14.18 -6.96 2.05
CA TYR A 93 14.09 -5.69 1.37
C TYR A 93 14.43 -4.56 2.34
N SER A 94 15.29 -3.65 1.92
CA SER A 94 15.54 -2.38 2.60
C SER A 94 14.83 -1.27 1.84
N LEU A 95 14.11 -0.42 2.55
CA LEU A 95 13.44 0.74 2.00
C LEU A 95 13.86 1.99 2.78
N GLU A 96 14.26 3.03 2.07
CA GLU A 96 14.46 4.37 2.61
C GLU A 96 13.67 5.38 1.77
N PHE A 97 13.09 6.39 2.41
CA PHE A 97 12.49 7.54 1.73
C PHE A 97 12.35 8.74 2.67
N ASP A 98 12.16 9.91 2.05
CA ASP A 98 11.79 11.15 2.75
C ASP A 98 10.34 11.51 2.46
N LEU A 99 9.59 11.87 3.50
CA LEU A 99 8.28 12.52 3.38
C LEU A 99 8.44 14.01 3.68
N ARG A 100 8.11 14.86 2.70
CA ARG A 100 8.20 16.32 2.81
C ARG A 100 6.82 16.96 2.80
N ARG A 101 6.61 17.89 3.74
CA ARG A 101 5.48 18.84 3.76
C ARG A 101 6.02 20.19 4.21
N ASP A 102 5.90 21.19 3.33
CA ASP A 102 6.45 22.53 3.57
C ASP A 102 7.94 22.47 3.96
N ALA A 103 8.32 22.99 5.13
CA ALA A 103 9.69 22.96 5.67
C ALA A 103 10.00 21.72 6.53
N ARG A 104 9.03 20.81 6.70
CA ARG A 104 9.16 19.62 7.56
C ARG A 104 9.50 18.40 6.73
N THR A 105 10.49 17.63 7.18
CA THR A 105 10.92 16.38 6.54
C THR A 105 10.93 15.27 7.57
N TRP A 106 10.25 14.18 7.25
CA TRP A 106 10.35 12.90 7.94
C TRP A 106 11.24 11.97 7.14
N HIS A 107 12.05 11.19 7.84
CA HIS A 107 12.89 10.17 7.22
C HIS A 107 12.46 8.78 7.70
N ALA A 108 12.23 7.86 6.76
CA ALA A 108 11.83 6.50 7.07
C ALA A 108 12.89 5.52 6.59
N ARG A 109 13.26 4.57 7.45
CA ARG A 109 14.11 3.42 7.12
C ARG A 109 13.41 2.15 7.54
N CYS A 110 13.27 1.21 6.62
CA CYS A 110 12.55 -0.03 6.81
C CYS A 110 13.39 -1.22 6.38
N LEU A 111 13.20 -2.33 7.10
CA LEU A 111 13.59 -3.66 6.68
C LEU A 111 12.31 -4.50 6.62
N ALA A 112 12.14 -5.25 5.53
CA ALA A 112 11.09 -6.24 5.40
C ALA A 112 11.70 -7.62 5.10
N GLU A 113 11.10 -8.65 5.67
CA GLU A 113 11.35 -10.05 5.37
C GLU A 113 10.09 -10.63 4.74
N ARG A 114 10.25 -11.30 3.60
CA ARG A 114 9.21 -12.12 2.96
C ARG A 114 9.68 -13.56 2.88
N ARG A 115 8.85 -14.47 3.33
CA ARG A 115 9.11 -15.90 3.35
C ARG A 115 8.07 -16.60 2.49
N ILE A 116 8.55 -17.30 1.45
CA ILE A 116 7.68 -17.88 0.41
C ILE A 116 7.06 -19.18 0.92
N ALA A 117 5.77 -19.40 0.61
CA ALA A 117 5.12 -20.68 0.88
C ALA A 117 5.78 -21.83 0.08
N GLN A 118 6.08 -22.96 0.75
CA GLN A 118 6.83 -24.06 0.11
C GLN A 118 6.00 -24.88 -0.88
N ASN A 119 4.67 -24.94 -0.73
CA ASN A 119 3.85 -25.85 -1.53
C ASN A 119 2.41 -25.35 -1.77
N ILE A 120 2.22 -24.61 -2.87
CA ILE A 120 0.91 -24.11 -3.30
C ILE A 120 -0.09 -25.26 -3.54
N ASP A 121 0.40 -26.44 -3.94
CA ASP A 121 -0.43 -27.60 -4.30
C ASP A 121 -0.98 -28.37 -3.08
N PHE A 122 -0.38 -28.21 -1.89
CA PHE A 122 -0.83 -28.84 -0.63
C PHE A 122 -1.38 -27.83 0.39
N ALA A 123 -1.41 -26.55 0.01
CA ALA A 123 -1.82 -25.43 0.83
C ALA A 123 -3.23 -25.56 1.47
N ALA A 124 -4.15 -26.26 0.80
CA ALA A 124 -5.50 -26.46 1.30
C ALA A 124 -5.58 -27.38 2.53
N ALA A 125 -4.60 -28.27 2.75
CA ALA A 125 -4.60 -29.22 3.86
C ALA A 125 -3.88 -28.69 5.11
N ALA A 126 -2.93 -27.77 4.94
CA ALA A 126 -2.11 -27.22 6.02
C ALA A 126 -2.46 -25.77 6.41
N ASP A 127 -3.37 -25.11 5.69
CA ASP A 127 -3.67 -23.67 5.87
C ASP A 127 -2.44 -22.76 5.57
N GLU A 128 -1.44 -23.32 4.88
CA GLU A 128 -0.15 -22.75 4.46
C GLU A 128 -0.22 -22.26 2.99
N SER A 129 -1.21 -21.42 2.68
CA SER A 129 -1.45 -20.98 1.29
C SER A 129 -0.69 -19.73 0.86
N HIS A 130 -0.03 -19.04 1.79
CA HIS A 130 0.43 -17.70 1.53
C HIS A 130 1.80 -17.41 2.12
N ASP A 131 2.44 -16.42 1.53
CA ASP A 131 3.70 -15.92 2.01
C ASP A 131 3.53 -15.26 3.37
N GLU A 132 4.54 -15.40 4.22
CA GLU A 132 4.64 -14.62 5.44
C GLU A 132 5.46 -13.37 5.17
N VAL A 133 5.02 -12.26 5.74
CA VAL A 133 5.72 -10.99 5.64
C VAL A 133 5.86 -10.42 7.04
N ALA A 134 7.04 -9.89 7.34
CA ALA A 134 7.27 -9.03 8.49
C ALA A 134 8.03 -7.78 8.03
N LEU A 135 7.79 -6.67 8.71
CA LEU A 135 8.52 -5.43 8.50
C LEU A 135 8.77 -4.73 9.84
N ALA A 136 9.90 -4.04 9.89
CA ALA A 136 10.28 -3.16 10.96
C ALA A 136 10.83 -1.86 10.36
N CYS A 137 10.32 -0.71 10.81
CA CYS A 137 10.81 0.59 10.38
C CYS A 137 11.15 1.48 11.57
N THR A 138 12.16 2.32 11.35
CA THR A 138 12.43 3.50 12.18
C THR A 138 12.01 4.74 11.40
N LEU A 139 11.20 5.58 12.02
CA LEU A 139 10.67 6.82 11.43
C LEU A 139 11.15 7.99 12.28
N HIS A 140 11.92 8.88 11.68
CA HIS A 140 12.48 10.06 12.34
C HIS A 140 11.64 11.28 11.97
N ASP A 141 11.13 11.97 13.00
CA ASP A 141 10.39 13.21 12.80
C ASP A 141 11.34 14.43 12.70
N PRO A 142 10.82 15.61 12.27
CA PRO A 142 11.62 16.83 12.16
C PRO A 142 12.16 17.36 13.50
N GLU A 143 11.59 16.91 14.62
CA GLU A 143 11.96 17.28 15.98
C GLU A 143 12.91 16.25 16.63
N ALA A 144 13.45 15.33 15.82
CA ALA A 144 14.32 14.23 16.23
C ALA A 144 13.71 13.26 17.25
N ARG A 145 12.38 13.06 17.20
CA ARG A 145 11.71 11.94 17.86
C ARG A 145 11.70 10.73 16.94
N ASP A 146 11.99 9.59 17.54
CA ASP A 146 12.01 8.30 16.85
C ASP A 146 10.72 7.53 17.11
N TRP A 147 10.19 6.97 16.03
CA TRP A 147 9.04 6.08 16.04
C TRP A 147 9.44 4.73 15.46
N SER A 148 8.91 3.65 16.03
CA SER A 148 9.09 2.30 15.54
C SER A 148 7.77 1.78 15.00
N LEU A 149 7.77 1.37 13.73
CA LEU A 149 6.69 0.58 13.13
C LEU A 149 7.11 -0.88 13.09
N LYS A 150 6.26 -1.80 13.58
CA LYS A 150 6.42 -3.24 13.38
C LYS A 150 5.10 -3.82 12.91
N ALA A 151 5.13 -4.62 11.86
CA ALA A 151 3.96 -5.36 11.39
C ALA A 151 4.37 -6.72 10.83
N ALA A 152 3.55 -7.74 11.06
CA ALA A 152 3.78 -9.07 10.52
C ALA A 152 2.46 -9.80 10.26
N GLY A 153 2.51 -10.80 9.40
CA GLY A 153 1.38 -11.66 9.13
C GLY A 153 1.54 -12.50 7.88
N ASP A 154 0.43 -13.08 7.48
CA ASP A 154 0.26 -13.89 6.29
C ASP A 154 -0.42 -13.04 5.22
N VAL A 155 0.13 -12.97 4.01
CA VAL A 155 -0.38 -12.09 2.94
C VAL A 155 -1.86 -12.34 2.63
N GLY A 156 -2.32 -13.60 2.71
CA GLY A 156 -3.71 -13.95 2.47
C GLY A 156 -4.64 -13.73 3.67
N ARG A 157 -4.11 -13.52 4.88
CA ARG A 157 -4.92 -13.17 6.08
C ARG A 157 -4.82 -11.69 6.44
N GLY A 158 -3.81 -11.00 5.92
CA GLY A 158 -3.47 -9.65 6.31
C GLY A 158 -2.34 -9.57 7.32
N LEU A 159 -1.84 -8.36 7.51
CA LEU A 159 -0.76 -8.06 8.46
C LEU A 159 -1.34 -7.27 9.63
N ASN A 160 -0.80 -7.48 10.81
CA ASN A 160 -1.13 -6.67 11.99
C ASN A 160 0.14 -6.14 12.63
N GLY A 161 0.05 -4.99 13.27
CA GLY A 161 1.21 -4.33 13.81
C GLY A 161 0.88 -3.13 14.68
N GLU A 162 1.92 -2.38 14.99
CA GLU A 162 1.85 -1.20 15.84
C GLU A 162 2.92 -0.17 15.48
N VAL A 163 2.59 1.08 15.77
CA VAL A 163 3.49 2.23 15.72
C VAL A 163 3.63 2.74 17.14
N VAL A 164 4.85 2.70 17.66
CA VAL A 164 5.18 3.11 19.03
C VAL A 164 6.22 4.23 19.00
N GLY A 165 6.11 5.18 19.93
CA GLY A 165 7.14 6.19 20.13
C GLY A 165 8.35 5.63 20.89
N ALA A 166 9.44 6.40 20.94
CA ALA A 166 10.68 6.02 21.62
C ALA A 166 10.51 5.62 23.11
N SER A 167 9.49 6.16 23.81
CA SER A 167 9.21 5.78 25.20
C SER A 167 8.54 4.41 25.35
N ALA A 168 8.14 3.74 24.26
CA ALA A 168 7.48 2.42 24.21
C ALA A 168 6.19 2.24 25.05
N GLU A 169 5.82 3.22 25.86
CA GLU A 169 4.67 3.16 26.77
C GLU A 169 3.35 3.55 26.09
N ASP A 170 3.39 4.30 24.98
CA ASP A 170 2.21 4.75 24.25
C ASP A 170 2.22 4.28 22.79
N VAL A 171 1.29 3.37 22.47
CA VAL A 171 0.98 2.97 21.09
C VAL A 171 0.26 4.12 20.40
N ALA A 172 0.92 4.75 19.42
CA ALA A 172 0.30 5.80 18.61
C ALA A 172 -0.77 5.24 17.68
N PHE A 173 -0.46 4.12 17.00
CA PHE A 173 -1.38 3.45 16.10
C PHE A 173 -1.26 1.93 16.20
N SER A 174 -2.39 1.22 16.16
CA SER A 174 -2.40 -0.16 15.69
C SER A 174 -2.54 -0.18 14.17
N VAL A 175 -1.84 -1.10 13.52
CA VAL A 175 -1.77 -1.23 12.07
C VAL A 175 -2.48 -2.50 11.63
N GLU A 176 -3.34 -2.38 10.63
CA GLU A 176 -4.04 -3.49 9.99
C GLU A 176 -3.83 -3.39 8.47
N VAL A 177 -3.34 -4.44 7.81
CA VAL A 177 -3.33 -4.56 6.36
C VAL A 177 -4.34 -5.61 5.96
N LEU A 178 -5.39 -5.19 5.27
CA LEU A 178 -6.51 -6.01 4.86
C LEU A 178 -6.32 -6.41 3.40
N ALA A 179 -6.07 -7.70 3.17
CA ALA A 179 -5.96 -8.28 1.82
C ALA A 179 -7.22 -9.05 1.39
N ARG A 180 -8.14 -9.33 2.33
CA ARG A 180 -9.38 -10.07 2.08
C ARG A 180 -10.57 -9.42 2.76
N ARG A 181 -11.76 -9.63 2.18
CA ARG A 181 -13.05 -9.27 2.78
C ARG A 181 -13.98 -10.47 2.80
N ARG A 182 -14.65 -10.68 3.93
CA ARG A 182 -15.76 -11.64 4.03
C ARG A 182 -17.03 -11.01 3.49
N PHE A 183 -17.58 -11.58 2.42
CA PHE A 183 -18.90 -11.20 1.92
C PHE A 183 -19.98 -12.08 2.57
N PHE A 184 -21.22 -11.58 2.56
CA PHE A 184 -22.40 -12.25 3.14
C PHE A 184 -22.44 -13.74 2.70
N ARG A 185 -22.56 -14.67 3.68
CA ARG A 185 -22.48 -16.15 3.53
C ARG A 185 -21.09 -16.74 3.23
N ALA A 186 -20.12 -16.41 4.10
CA ALA A 186 -18.88 -17.18 4.35
C ALA A 186 -17.82 -17.29 3.23
N VAL A 187 -18.03 -16.69 2.05
CA VAL A 187 -16.98 -16.64 1.03
C VAL A 187 -16.05 -15.44 1.32
N ALA A 188 -14.84 -15.73 1.81
CA ALA A 188 -13.76 -14.77 1.84
C ALA A 188 -13.24 -14.56 0.41
N ARG A 189 -13.18 -13.30 -0.03
CA ARG A 189 -12.61 -12.95 -1.33
C ARG A 189 -11.41 -12.04 -1.12
N GLU A 190 -10.41 -12.22 -1.97
CA GLU A 190 -9.29 -11.28 -2.07
C GLU A 190 -9.80 -9.92 -2.50
N LEU A 191 -9.22 -8.90 -1.88
CA LEU A 191 -9.45 -7.54 -2.28
C LEU A 191 -8.63 -7.28 -3.55
N PRO A 192 -9.21 -6.59 -4.55
CA PRO A 192 -8.45 -6.22 -5.73
C PRO A 192 -7.26 -5.31 -5.36
N PHE A 193 -7.43 -4.51 -4.30
CA PHE A 193 -6.41 -3.64 -3.75
C PHE A 193 -6.35 -3.84 -2.23
N PRO A 194 -5.21 -4.28 -1.67
CA PRO A 194 -5.04 -4.33 -0.23
C PRO A 194 -5.21 -2.95 0.40
N VAL A 195 -5.74 -2.91 1.61
CA VAL A 195 -6.00 -1.66 2.34
C VAL A 195 -5.21 -1.67 3.65
N ALA A 196 -4.34 -0.69 3.84
CA ALA A 196 -3.76 -0.41 5.15
C ALA A 196 -4.70 0.51 5.94
N GLN A 197 -4.88 0.23 7.22
CA GLN A 197 -5.65 1.04 8.15
C GLN A 197 -4.87 1.20 9.45
N LEU A 198 -4.79 2.44 9.92
CA LEU A 198 -4.23 2.81 11.21
C LEU A 198 -5.38 3.13 12.15
N ARG A 199 -5.35 2.57 13.36
CA ARG A 199 -6.34 2.85 14.39
C ARG A 199 -5.68 3.48 15.61
N GLN A 200 -6.33 4.50 16.16
CA GLN A 200 -6.00 5.09 17.46
C GLN A 200 -7.14 4.79 18.42
N ALA A 201 -6.83 4.20 19.58
CA ALA A 201 -7.85 3.78 20.56
C ALA A 201 -9.03 2.99 19.94
N LYS A 202 -8.72 2.06 19.01
CA LYS A 202 -9.68 1.23 18.24
C LYS A 202 -10.49 1.95 17.16
N VAL A 203 -10.39 3.28 17.04
CA VAL A 203 -11.06 4.04 15.99
C VAL A 203 -10.12 4.21 14.79
N ALA A 204 -10.62 4.03 13.57
CA ALA A 204 -9.83 4.26 12.37
C ALA A 204 -9.42 5.73 12.26
N ALA A 205 -8.12 5.97 12.27
CA ALA A 205 -7.51 7.29 12.22
C ALA A 205 -6.98 7.62 10.83
N ALA A 206 -6.48 6.62 10.09
CA ALA A 206 -6.03 6.79 8.72
C ALA A 206 -6.17 5.49 7.93
N ALA A 207 -6.25 5.58 6.60
CA ALA A 207 -6.27 4.42 5.73
C ALA A 207 -5.65 4.74 4.36
N MET A 208 -5.15 3.73 3.65
CA MET A 208 -4.61 3.87 2.30
C MET A 208 -4.88 2.62 1.46
N LEU A 209 -5.22 2.82 0.18
CA LEU A 209 -5.15 1.76 -0.82
C LEU A 209 -3.68 1.51 -1.16
N LEU A 210 -3.20 0.29 -0.96
CA LEU A 210 -1.79 -0.08 -1.16
C LEU A 210 -1.44 -0.36 -2.63
N ASP A 211 -2.28 0.08 -3.56
CA ASP A 211 -2.08 -0.08 -4.99
C ASP A 211 -2.67 1.12 -5.76
N THR A 212 -2.48 1.13 -7.07
CA THR A 212 -2.78 2.23 -7.97
C THR A 212 -4.26 2.30 -8.40
N PRO A 213 -4.80 3.51 -8.61
CA PRO A 213 -4.29 4.79 -8.12
C PRO A 213 -4.36 4.90 -6.59
N GLU A 214 -3.27 5.38 -6.00
CA GLU A 214 -3.13 5.53 -4.56
C GLU A 214 -4.11 6.59 -4.04
N ARG A 215 -4.80 6.22 -2.97
CA ARG A 215 -5.72 7.09 -2.24
C ARG A 215 -5.55 6.82 -0.76
N ALA A 216 -5.54 7.89 0.02
CA ALA A 216 -5.49 7.82 1.47
C ALA A 216 -6.58 8.68 2.10
N TRP A 217 -6.95 8.34 3.33
CA TRP A 217 -7.91 9.06 4.15
C TRP A 217 -7.25 9.36 5.47
N LEU A 218 -7.33 10.62 5.91
CA LEU A 218 -6.84 11.05 7.22
C LEU A 218 -8.01 11.54 8.07
N GLY A 219 -8.11 11.03 9.29
CA GLY A 219 -9.13 11.44 10.24
C GLY A 219 -8.97 12.91 10.63
N PRO A 220 -10.08 13.66 10.81
CA PRO A 220 -10.03 15.09 11.13
C PRO A 220 -9.38 15.37 12.48
N GLU A 221 -9.47 14.42 13.42
CA GLU A 221 -8.95 14.52 14.79
C GLU A 221 -7.41 14.38 14.86
N LEU A 222 -6.74 13.99 13.76
CA LEU A 222 -5.29 13.88 13.74
C LEU A 222 -4.65 15.28 13.75
N SER A 223 -3.75 15.48 14.71
CA SER A 223 -2.83 16.62 14.71
C SER A 223 -1.91 16.59 13.49
N ASP A 224 -1.28 17.71 13.12
CA ASP A 224 -0.37 17.75 11.97
C ASP A 224 0.76 16.71 12.06
N ALA A 225 1.38 16.56 13.24
CA ALA A 225 2.38 15.52 13.47
C ALA A 225 1.80 14.10 13.36
N GLY A 226 0.58 13.88 13.87
CA GLY A 226 -0.12 12.59 13.75
C GLY A 226 -0.46 12.25 12.29
N ARG A 227 -0.83 13.25 11.48
CA ARG A 227 -1.08 13.12 10.04
C ARG A 227 0.19 12.75 9.29
N GLU A 228 1.29 13.44 9.54
CA GLU A 228 2.58 13.16 8.91
C GLU A 228 3.11 11.76 9.29
N LEU A 229 3.02 11.37 10.57
CA LEU A 229 3.36 10.02 11.02
C LEU A 229 2.48 8.97 10.32
N ALA A 230 1.16 9.18 10.27
CA ALA A 230 0.23 8.27 9.62
C ALA A 230 0.56 8.09 8.12
N ILE A 231 0.83 9.19 7.40
CA ILE A 231 1.22 9.11 5.99
C ILE A 231 2.56 8.41 5.82
N THR A 232 3.55 8.70 6.66
CA THR A 232 4.85 8.02 6.63
C THR A 232 4.68 6.50 6.76
N VAL A 233 3.87 6.05 7.73
CA VAL A 233 3.57 4.63 7.94
C VAL A 233 2.85 4.01 6.74
N LEU A 234 1.79 4.66 6.24
CA LEU A 234 1.01 4.15 5.10
C LEU A 234 1.84 4.07 3.81
N VAL A 235 2.72 5.05 3.58
CA VAL A 235 3.67 5.05 2.46
C VAL A 235 4.69 3.92 2.59
N ALA A 236 5.24 3.69 3.79
CA ALA A 236 6.16 2.57 4.03
C ALA A 236 5.50 1.22 3.67
N LEU A 237 4.25 1.01 4.11
CA LEU A 237 3.47 -0.18 3.78
C LEU A 237 3.18 -0.29 2.26
N ARG A 238 2.95 0.83 1.57
CA ARG A 238 2.70 0.88 0.13
C ARG A 238 3.94 0.56 -0.71
N LEU A 239 5.10 1.06 -0.30
CA LEU A 239 6.35 0.95 -1.05
C LEU A 239 7.05 -0.40 -0.85
N LEU A 240 6.82 -1.05 0.30
CA LEU A 240 7.34 -2.39 0.54
C LEU A 240 6.58 -3.44 -0.29
N PRO A 241 7.27 -4.47 -0.81
CA PRO A 241 6.65 -5.54 -1.58
C PRO A 241 5.94 -6.54 -0.66
N LEU A 242 4.77 -6.14 -0.12
CA LEU A 242 3.95 -6.94 0.79
C LEU A 242 3.12 -8.04 0.08
N GLY A 243 3.17 -8.15 -1.26
CA GLY A 243 2.37 -9.10 -2.06
C GLY A 243 3.07 -9.55 -3.36
N GLU A 244 2.35 -10.26 -4.25
CA GLU A 244 2.88 -10.68 -5.56
C GLU A 244 3.38 -9.48 -6.37
N GLU A 245 4.47 -9.67 -7.12
CA GLU A 245 5.42 -8.65 -7.63
C GLU A 245 4.85 -7.23 -7.85
N PRO A 246 5.57 -6.17 -7.44
CA PRO A 246 5.19 -4.81 -7.78
C PRO A 246 5.08 -4.66 -9.30
N LEU A 247 3.96 -4.11 -9.76
CA LEU A 247 3.71 -3.76 -11.15
C LEU A 247 4.94 -3.05 -11.72
N ARG A 248 5.59 -3.69 -12.70
CA ARG A 248 6.63 -3.08 -13.52
C ARG A 248 6.02 -1.86 -14.22
N GLY A 249 6.28 -0.67 -13.69
CA GLY A 249 6.07 0.61 -14.36
C GLY A 249 7.13 0.89 -15.40
#